data_AF-A0A085MQ27-F1
#
_entry.id   AF-A0A085MQ27-F1
#
_cell.length_a   1.000
_cell.length_b   1.000
_cell.length_c   1.000
_cell.angle_alpha   90.00
_cell.angle_beta   90.00
_cell.angle_gamma   90.00
#
_symmetry.space_group_name_H-M   'P 1'
#
loop_
_entity.id
_entity.type
_entity.pdbx_description
1 polymer ?
#
loop_
_entity_poly.entity_id
_entity_poly.type
_entity_poly.pdbx_seq_one_letter_code
_entity_poly.pdbx_strand_id
1 'polypeptide(L)'
;MREEWSNWMVNGEKSYTAGGAMRAPSLELLCKFVINAWNKVKAETVARSFMKCCIANPLDGTGDDLLWEIDEDEGQSYESSSGSDTYDEQVNEDGAPSEDQKL
;
A
#
# COMPACT_ATOMS: atom_id res chain seq x y z
N MET A 1 4.41 7.43 0.38
CA MET A 1 4.33 6.56 1.57
C MET A 1 5.38 5.46 1.48
N ARG A 2 5.38 4.69 0.38
CA ARG A 2 6.36 3.60 0.14
C ARG A 2 7.82 4.06 0.28
N GLU A 3 8.18 5.18 -0.33
CA GLU A 3 9.54 5.76 -0.23
C GLU A 3 9.96 6.04 1.23
N GLU A 4 9.10 6.71 2.00
CA GLU A 4 9.35 7.02 3.41
C GLU A 4 9.51 5.74 4.26
N TRP A 5 8.64 4.76 4.01
CA TRP A 5 8.71 3.44 4.65
C TRP A 5 10.01 2.71 4.31
N SER A 6 10.38 2.64 3.03
CA SER A 6 11.62 2.00 2.57
C SER A 6 12.86 2.67 3.18
N ASN A 7 12.86 4.01 3.23
CA ASN A 7 13.95 4.75 3.86
C ASN A 7 14.05 4.46 5.35
N TRP A 8 12.92 4.43 6.08
CA TRP A 8 12.91 4.08 7.50
C TRP A 8 13.33 2.61 7.75
N MET A 9 12.91 1.69 6.90
CA MET A 9 13.33 0.29 6.97
C MET A 9 14.84 0.12 6.84
N VAL A 10 15.52 0.96 6.06
CA VAL A 10 16.98 0.89 5.89
C VAL A 10 17.69 1.71 6.96
N ASN A 11 17.36 3.00 7.07
CA ASN A 11 18.13 4.00 7.82
C ASN A 11 17.49 4.41 9.15
N GLY A 12 16.24 4.03 9.40
CA GLY A 12 15.51 4.42 10.60
C GLY A 12 16.01 3.74 11.87
N GLU A 13 15.92 4.46 12.98
CA GLU A 13 16.11 3.89 14.31
C GLU A 13 14.98 2.90 14.62
N LYS A 14 15.37 1.70 15.05
CA LYS A 14 14.47 0.57 15.31
C LYS A 14 14.63 0.11 16.74
N SER A 15 13.51 -0.23 17.37
CA SER A 15 13.51 -0.94 18.64
C SER A 15 13.00 -2.36 18.44
N TYR A 16 13.37 -3.26 19.36
CA TYR A 16 13.07 -4.69 19.24
C TYR A 16 12.37 -5.21 20.49
N THR A 17 11.42 -6.12 20.31
CA THR A 17 10.79 -6.85 21.42
C THR A 17 11.83 -7.72 22.13
N ALA A 18 11.51 -8.21 23.33
CA ALA A 18 12.39 -9.11 24.07
C ALA A 18 12.74 -10.38 23.26
N GLY A 19 11.83 -10.82 22.38
CA GLY A 19 12.06 -11.94 21.45
C GLY A 19 12.80 -11.57 20.16
N GLY A 20 13.34 -10.35 20.04
CA GLY A 20 14.13 -9.92 18.89
C GLY A 20 13.32 -9.51 17.66
N ALA A 21 11.99 -9.45 17.73
CA ALA A 21 11.17 -8.95 16.63
C ALA A 21 11.23 -7.43 16.56
N MET A 22 11.36 -6.87 15.35
CA MET A 22 11.36 -5.42 15.15
C MET A 22 9.99 -4.83 15.50
N ARG A 23 9.97 -3.73 16.26
CA ARG A 23 8.73 -3.00 16.55
C ARG A 23 8.32 -2.13 15.37
N ALA A 24 7.01 -1.92 15.26
CA ALA A 24 6.46 -0.92 14.37
C ALA A 24 6.97 0.48 14.71
N PRO A 25 7.05 1.39 13.73
CA PRO A 25 7.33 2.80 14.00
C PRO A 25 6.23 3.41 14.88
N SER A 26 6.54 4.51 15.55
CA SER A 26 5.54 5.23 16.33
C SER A 26 4.43 5.78 15.44
N LEU A 27 3.24 5.98 16.01
CA LEU A 27 2.11 6.59 15.29
C LEU A 27 2.47 7.96 14.72
N GLU A 28 3.19 8.79 15.49
CA GLU A 28 3.67 10.09 15.04
C GLU A 28 4.55 9.98 13.78
N LEU A 29 5.46 9.00 13.75
CA LEU A 29 6.34 8.79 12.61
C LEU A 29 5.56 8.30 11.38
N LEU A 30 4.58 7.40 11.57
CA LEU A 30 3.67 6.98 10.50
C LEU A 30 2.86 8.16 9.94
N CYS A 31 2.33 9.03 10.80
CA CYS A 31 1.62 10.23 10.36
C CYS A 31 2.53 11.15 9.52
N LYS A 32 3.80 11.32 9.91
CA LYS A 32 4.79 12.07 9.11
C LYS A 32 4.98 11.45 7.73
N PHE A 33 5.05 10.12 7.61
CA PHE A 33 5.16 9.46 6.32
C PHE A 33 3.95 9.76 5.42
N VAL A 34 2.74 9.77 5.98
CA VAL A 34 1.51 10.11 5.23
C VAL A 34 1.55 11.56 4.78
N ILE A 35 1.87 12.49 5.69
CA ILE A 35 1.94 13.93 5.38
C ILE A 35 2.98 14.20 4.28
N ASN A 36 4.19 13.66 4.43
CA ASN A 36 5.26 13.84 3.44
C ASN A 36 4.87 13.26 2.07
N ALA A 37 4.24 12.08 2.07
CA ALA A 37 3.74 11.48 0.85
C ALA A 37 2.68 12.34 0.17
N TRP A 38 1.71 12.84 0.95
CA TRP A 38 0.63 13.67 0.44
C TRP A 38 1.13 15.00 -0.11
N ASN A 39 2.09 15.63 0.56
CA ASN A 39 2.70 16.88 0.11
C ASN A 39 3.48 16.74 -1.21
N LYS A 40 3.92 15.53 -1.57
CA LYS A 40 4.57 15.25 -2.87
C LYS A 40 3.55 15.14 -4.01
N VAL A 41 2.27 14.92 -3.72
CA VAL A 41 1.20 14.84 -4.73
C VAL A 41 0.88 16.25 -5.21
N LYS A 42 0.93 16.48 -6.53
CA LYS A 42 0.56 17.78 -7.12
C LYS A 42 -0.94 18.00 -6.97
N ALA A 43 -1.34 19.23 -6.63
CA ALA A 43 -2.75 19.60 -6.56
C ALA A 43 -3.50 19.36 -7.88
N GLU A 44 -2.82 19.52 -9.01
CA GLU A 44 -3.36 19.22 -10.33
C GLU A 44 -3.73 17.73 -10.49
N THR A 45 -2.88 16.81 -10.02
CA THR A 45 -3.17 15.37 -10.02
C THR A 45 -4.45 15.06 -9.24
N VAL A 46 -4.61 15.70 -8.07
CA VAL A 46 -5.82 15.56 -7.27
C VAL A 46 -7.02 16.12 -8.04
N ALA A 47 -6.97 17.36 -8.53
CA ALA A 47 -8.07 17.97 -9.28
C ALA A 47 -8.48 17.13 -10.50
N ARG A 48 -7.51 16.63 -11.27
CA ARG A 48 -7.74 15.78 -12.43
C ARG A 48 -8.42 14.46 -12.06
N SER A 49 -8.08 13.85 -10.92
CA SER A 49 -8.76 12.63 -10.45
C SER A 49 -10.24 12.87 -10.12
N PHE A 50 -10.59 14.03 -9.54
CA PHE A 50 -11.98 14.39 -9.27
C PHE A 50 -12.78 14.62 -10.56
N MET A 51 -12.14 15.17 -11.59
CA MET A 51 -12.72 15.34 -12.93
C MET A 51 -12.89 14.01 -13.64
N LYS A 52 -11.85 13.15 -13.68
CA LYS A 52 -11.89 11.80 -14.26
C LYS A 52 -12.97 10.90 -13.63
N CYS A 53 -13.22 11.04 -12.33
CA CYS A 53 -14.27 10.32 -11.63
C CYS A 53 -15.67 10.97 -11.78
N CYS A 54 -15.81 12.01 -12.60
CA CYS A 54 -17.03 12.79 -12.80
C CYS A 54 -17.62 13.39 -11.52
N ILE A 55 -16.82 13.58 -10.46
CA ILE A 55 -17.28 14.12 -9.16
C ILE A 55 -17.38 15.65 -9.23
N ALA A 56 -16.45 16.29 -9.94
CA ALA A 56 -16.34 17.75 -10.04
C ALA A 56 -16.52 18.26 -11.48
N ASN A 57 -17.09 17.44 -12.37
CA ASN A 57 -17.24 17.83 -13.77
C ASN A 57 -18.40 18.83 -13.96
N PRO A 58 -18.22 19.87 -14.77
CA PRO A 58 -19.32 20.74 -15.20
C PRO A 58 -20.47 19.96 -15.85
N LEU A 59 -21.71 20.40 -15.59
CA LEU A 59 -22.91 19.81 -16.19
C LEU A 59 -23.09 20.18 -17.68
N ASP A 60 -22.32 21.14 -18.17
CA ASP A 60 -22.36 21.58 -19.57
C ASP A 60 -21.46 20.74 -20.50
N GLY A 61 -20.78 19.72 -19.95
CA GLY A 61 -19.87 18.83 -20.69
C GLY A 61 -18.47 19.41 -20.92
N THR A 62 -18.18 20.62 -20.41
CA THR A 62 -16.83 21.19 -20.47
C THR A 62 -15.90 20.40 -19.56
N GLY A 63 -14.83 19.80 -20.12
CA GLY A 63 -13.88 18.98 -19.35
C GLY A 63 -14.02 17.48 -19.57
N ASP A 64 -15.04 17.03 -20.33
CA ASP A 64 -15.21 15.62 -20.70
C ASP A 64 -14.05 15.09 -21.56
N ASP A 65 -13.29 15.97 -22.21
CA ASP A 65 -12.10 15.64 -22.98
C ASP A 65 -11.00 15.00 -22.11
N LEU A 66 -10.93 15.36 -20.82
CA LEU A 66 -9.95 14.85 -19.85
C LEU A 66 -10.26 13.41 -19.37
N LEU A 67 -11.45 12.88 -19.68
CA LEU A 67 -11.84 11.52 -19.28
C LEU A 67 -11.03 10.45 -20.02
N TRP A 68 -10.61 10.75 -21.25
CA TRP A 68 -9.98 9.79 -22.15
C TRP A 68 -8.47 9.96 -22.26
N GLU A 69 -7.90 10.99 -21.65
CA GLU A 69 -6.45 11.15 -21.58
C GLU A 69 -5.85 10.12 -20.61
N ILE A 70 -5.28 9.05 -21.18
CA ILE A 70 -4.44 8.12 -20.46
C ILE A 70 -3.13 8.85 -20.20
N ASP A 71 -2.94 9.33 -18.97
CA ASP A 71 -1.66 9.89 -18.57
C ASP A 71 -0.62 8.74 -18.57
N GLU A 72 0.36 8.79 -19.47
CA GLU A 72 1.45 7.80 -19.56
C GLU A 72 2.37 7.78 -18.31
N ASP A 73 2.13 8.67 -17.34
CA ASP A 73 2.88 8.79 -16.08
C ASP A 73 2.29 7.95 -14.92
N GLU A 74 1.27 7.12 -15.18
CA GLU A 74 0.78 6.11 -14.22
C GLU A 74 1.70 4.87 -14.22
N GLY A 75 2.99 5.10 -13.99
CA GLY A 75 3.98 4.05 -13.84
C GLY A 75 3.85 3.32 -12.51
N GLN A 76 2.79 2.52 -12.31
CA GLN A 76 2.85 1.25 -11.55
C GLN A 76 1.85 0.27 -12.15
N SER A 77 2.35 -0.60 -13.04
CA SER A 77 1.78 -1.93 -13.26
C SER A 77 1.66 -2.59 -11.90
N TYR A 78 0.46 -2.55 -11.30
CA TYR A 78 0.12 -3.53 -10.30
C TYR A 78 0.03 -4.85 -11.08
N GLU A 79 1.14 -5.59 -11.12
CA GLU A 79 1.02 -7.01 -11.39
C GLU A 79 0.16 -7.52 -10.24
N SER A 80 -1.12 -7.74 -10.53
CA SER A 80 -1.96 -8.60 -9.74
C SER A 80 -1.33 -9.99 -9.88
N SER A 81 -0.29 -10.24 -9.11
CA SER A 81 0.13 -11.59 -8.77
C SER A 81 -1.05 -12.16 -8.03
N SER A 82 -1.97 -12.76 -8.78
CA SER A 82 -2.99 -13.66 -8.26
C SER A 82 -2.23 -14.85 -7.70
N GLY A 83 -1.66 -14.64 -6.50
CA GLY A 83 -1.22 -15.71 -5.63
C GLY A 83 -2.49 -16.43 -5.23
N SER A 84 -2.83 -17.45 -6.01
CA SER A 84 -3.73 -18.50 -5.57
C SER A 84 -3.03 -19.16 -4.38
N ASP A 85 -3.24 -18.60 -3.19
CA ASP A 85 -2.91 -19.27 -1.93
C ASP A 85 -3.84 -20.49 -1.83
N THR A 86 -3.41 -21.59 -2.43
CA THR A 86 -3.97 -22.90 -2.17
C THR A 86 -3.58 -23.25 -0.74
N TYR A 87 -4.51 -23.05 0.19
CA TYR A 87 -4.42 -23.60 1.54
C TYR A 87 -4.29 -25.13 1.41
N ASP A 88 -3.10 -25.67 1.64
CA ASP A 88 -2.91 -27.11 1.83
C ASP A 88 -3.15 -27.42 3.31
N GLU A 89 -4.43 -27.52 3.68
CA GLU A 89 -4.82 -27.97 5.02
C GLU A 89 -4.81 -29.50 5.04
N GLN A 90 -3.63 -30.09 5.26
CA GLN A 90 -3.52 -31.51 5.57
C GLN A 90 -4.00 -31.75 7.00
N VAL A 91 -5.32 -31.92 7.15
CA VAL A 91 -5.91 -32.48 8.37
C VAL A 91 -5.66 -33.99 8.37
N ASN A 92 -4.90 -34.47 9.34
CA ASN A 92 -4.92 -35.88 9.68
C ASN A 92 -6.25 -36.17 10.40
N GLU A 93 -6.91 -37.29 10.07
CA GLU A 93 -8.30 -37.61 10.44
C GLU A 93 -8.58 -37.72 11.97
N ASP A 94 -7.56 -37.54 12.83
CA ASP A 94 -7.67 -37.76 14.27
C ASP A 94 -7.38 -36.52 15.17
N GLY A 95 -7.28 -35.31 14.60
CA GLY A 95 -7.44 -34.08 15.39
C GLY A 95 -6.47 -33.87 16.57
N ALA A 96 -5.19 -34.25 16.44
CA ALA A 96 -4.14 -33.92 17.42
C ALA A 96 -2.99 -33.12 16.77
N PRO A 97 -2.48 -32.04 17.39
CA PRO A 97 -1.32 -31.32 16.87
C PRO A 97 -0.05 -32.19 17.00
N SER A 98 0.70 -32.28 15.92
CA SER A 98 1.99 -32.98 15.85
C SER A 98 3.01 -32.34 16.78
N GLU A 99 3.33 -33.00 17.89
CA GLU A 99 4.58 -32.78 18.62
C GLU A 99 5.71 -33.35 17.76
N ASP A 100 6.59 -32.49 17.24
CA ASP A 100 8.04 -32.75 17.06
C ASP A 100 8.65 -31.79 16.04
N GLN A 101 9.25 -30.70 16.54
CA GLN A 101 10.45 -30.13 15.92
C GLN A 101 11.47 -29.88 17.03
N LYS A 102 12.10 -30.97 17.46
CA LYS A 102 13.39 -30.95 18.14
C LYS A 102 14.45 -31.26 17.09
N LEU A 103 15.19 -30.24 16.68
CA LEU A 103 16.65 -30.20 16.47
C LEU A 103 17.05 -28.86 15.83
#